data_AF-A0AAD9L2M2-F1
#
_entry.id   AF-A0AAD9L2M2-F1
#
_cell.length_a   1.000
_cell.length_b   1.000
_cell.length_c   1.000
_cell.angle_alpha   90.00
_cell.angle_beta   90.00
_cell.angle_gamma   90.00
#
_symmetry.space_group_name_H-M   'P 1'
#
loop_
_entity.id
_entity.type
_entity.pdbx_description
1 polymer ?
#
loop_
_entity_poly.entity_id
_entity_poly.type
_entity_poly.pdbx_seq_one_letter_code
_entity_poly.pdbx_strand_id
1 'polypeptide(L)'
;MIIGGNVFPHRRIHKATWVSPDHRTENQIDHICIGRKFRRSMQDVRVQRGADSVSDHHLVLAIMKMKLKKREVKRSTRTQYSVDFLKDRLTTETFRLTVRNKYEALQDLLDEGNNMDIDTQWQQIKEMWTSTCSEVLGKKEYQQKDCISADTLNKVQVRKEKKGAINNSRTRAAKATAQEEYTEANRTVKNSIKADKANFI
;
A
#
# COMPACT_ATOMS: atom_id res chain seq x y z
N MET A 1 30.89 -7.81 9.85
CA MET A 1 29.58 -7.16 10.09
C MET A 1 29.73 -6.03 11.10
N ILE A 2 28.86 -5.03 11.09
CA ILE A 2 28.77 -3.94 12.09
C ILE A 2 27.32 -3.89 12.60
N ILE A 3 27.13 -3.79 13.92
CA ILE A 3 25.82 -3.71 14.59
C ILE A 3 25.54 -2.24 14.93
N GLY A 4 24.59 -1.61 14.26
CA GLY A 4 24.36 -0.17 14.38
C GLY A 4 23.93 0.27 15.78
N GLY A 5 23.15 -0.55 16.49
CA GLY A 5 22.63 -0.24 17.84
C GLY A 5 23.71 -0.02 18.91
N ASN A 6 24.95 -0.46 18.67
CA ASN A 6 26.08 -0.28 19.59
C ASN A 6 27.12 0.73 19.09
N VAL A 7 27.03 1.18 17.82
CA VAL A 7 28.04 2.05 17.20
C VAL A 7 27.81 3.52 17.55
N PHE A 8 26.56 3.93 17.69
CA PHE A 8 26.21 5.32 17.95
C PHE A 8 25.98 5.58 19.45
N PRO A 9 26.55 6.66 20.01
CA PRO A 9 26.39 6.99 21.41
C PRO A 9 25.00 7.57 21.68
N HIS A 10 24.10 6.72 22.16
CA HIS A 10 22.74 7.09 22.55
C HIS A 10 22.45 6.80 24.02
N ARG A 11 21.54 7.59 24.61
CA ARG A 11 20.97 7.29 25.94
C ARG A 11 20.25 5.93 25.91
N ARG A 12 20.17 5.24 27.06
CA ARG A 12 19.49 3.92 27.17
C ARG A 12 18.05 3.94 26.64
N ILE A 13 17.34 5.05 26.87
CA ILE A 13 16.00 5.31 26.34
C ILE A 13 15.91 5.35 24.80
N HIS A 14 17.02 5.30 24.08
CA HIS A 14 17.04 5.24 22.62
C HIS A 14 17.71 3.96 22.10
N LYS A 15 17.93 2.99 22.99
CA LYS A 15 18.55 1.69 22.71
C LYS A 15 17.64 0.50 23.02
N ALA A 16 16.77 0.62 24.02
CA ALA A 16 15.81 -0.44 24.35
C ALA A 16 14.79 -0.63 23.22
N THR A 17 14.76 -1.82 22.61
CA THR A 17 13.85 -2.15 21.50
C THR A 17 12.65 -2.94 21.95
N TRP A 18 12.65 -3.47 23.16
CA TRP A 18 11.57 -4.28 23.70
C TRP A 18 11.31 -3.93 25.16
N VAL A 19 10.03 -3.97 25.54
CA VAL A 19 9.55 -3.76 26.91
C VAL A 19 8.73 -4.95 27.33
N SER A 20 9.01 -5.51 28.50
CA SER A 20 8.25 -6.63 29.05
C SER A 20 6.76 -6.30 29.24
N PRO A 21 5.86 -7.30 29.22
CA PRO A 21 4.43 -7.10 29.47
C PRO A 21 4.12 -6.42 30.81
N ASP A 22 4.95 -6.64 31.83
CA ASP A 22 4.81 -6.00 33.15
C ASP A 22 5.38 -4.57 33.20
N HIS A 23 5.91 -4.09 32.08
CA HIS A 23 6.53 -2.77 31.88
C HIS A 23 7.67 -2.44 32.84
N ARG A 24 8.36 -3.46 33.38
CA ARG A 24 9.50 -3.29 34.29
C ARG A 24 10.85 -3.47 33.60
N THR A 25 10.90 -4.36 32.61
CA THR A 25 12.14 -4.77 31.96
C THR A 25 12.19 -4.18 30.56
N GLU A 26 13.31 -3.55 30.23
CA GLU A 26 13.60 -3.03 28.91
C GLU A 26 14.89 -3.69 28.40
N ASN A 27 14.84 -4.25 27.19
CA ASN A 27 15.99 -4.92 26.57
C ASN A 27 16.22 -4.45 25.12
N GLN A 28 17.42 -4.67 24.61
CA GLN A 28 17.78 -4.46 23.21
C GLN A 28 17.89 -5.83 22.55
N ILE A 29 16.87 -6.21 21.78
CA ILE A 29 16.80 -7.51 21.10
C ILE A 29 16.67 -7.38 19.59
N ASP A 30 16.39 -6.17 19.10
CA ASP A 30 16.30 -5.85 17.67
C ASP A 30 17.52 -5.03 17.25
N HIS A 31 18.12 -5.41 16.13
CA HIS A 31 19.34 -4.76 15.63
C HIS A 31 19.29 -4.54 14.13
N ILE A 32 19.80 -3.39 13.70
CA ILE A 32 20.11 -3.12 12.29
C ILE A 32 21.60 -3.35 12.08
N CYS A 33 21.93 -4.30 11.21
CA CYS A 33 23.29 -4.69 10.90
C CYS A 33 23.66 -4.27 9.48
N ILE A 34 24.94 -3.95 9.27
CA ILE A 34 25.47 -3.59 7.95
C ILE A 34 26.82 -4.24 7.68
N GLY A 35 27.10 -4.54 6.41
CA GLY A 35 28.41 -5.01 5.97
C GLY A 35 29.51 -3.99 6.30
N ARG A 36 30.71 -4.48 6.67
CA ARG A 36 31.85 -3.61 7.05
C ARG A 36 32.18 -2.57 5.97
N LYS A 37 32.10 -2.98 4.69
CA LYS A 37 32.32 -2.12 3.52
C LYS A 37 31.43 -0.86 3.52
N PHE A 38 30.19 -0.98 4.02
CA PHE A 38 29.21 0.10 4.02
C PHE A 38 29.07 0.78 5.38
N ARG A 39 29.95 0.51 6.35
CA ARG A 39 29.90 1.11 7.69
C ARG A 39 29.71 2.62 7.65
N ARG A 40 30.45 3.31 6.77
CA ARG A 40 30.40 4.78 6.63
C ARG A 40 29.10 5.30 6.01
N SER A 41 28.30 4.44 5.39
CA SER A 41 26.98 4.80 4.86
C SER A 41 25.91 4.86 5.94
N MET A 42 26.07 4.14 7.05
CA MET A 42 25.17 4.23 8.19
C MET A 42 25.55 5.45 9.02
N GLN A 43 24.63 6.42 9.13
CA GLN A 43 24.86 7.70 9.81
C GLN A 43 24.31 7.71 11.22
N ASP A 44 23.23 6.96 11.48
CA ASP A 44 22.68 6.79 12.82
C ASP A 44 21.81 5.52 12.90
N VAL A 45 21.67 4.96 14.10
CA VAL A 45 20.67 3.93 14.44
C VAL A 45 20.09 4.24 15.81
N ARG A 46 18.77 4.46 15.86
CA ARG A 46 18.08 4.91 17.07
C ARG A 46 16.71 4.25 17.21
N VAL A 47 16.33 3.94 18.45
CA VAL A 47 14.96 3.51 18.75
C VAL A 47 14.00 4.71 18.77
N GLN A 48 12.91 4.59 18.03
CA GLN A 48 11.83 5.58 17.97
C GLN A 48 10.71 5.23 18.95
N ARG A 49 10.96 5.46 20.25
CA ARG A 49 9.98 5.15 21.33
C ARG A 49 8.67 5.94 21.25
N GLY A 50 8.67 7.08 20.58
CA GLY A 50 7.47 7.90 20.36
C GLY A 50 6.56 7.38 19.25
N ALA A 51 7.02 6.43 18.44
CA ALA A 51 6.18 5.81 17.42
C ALA A 51 5.23 4.79 18.07
N ASP A 52 3.95 4.90 17.73
CA ASP A 52 2.92 4.02 18.24
C ASP A 52 2.76 2.77 17.35
N SER A 53 3.50 1.71 17.68
CA SER A 53 3.56 0.44 16.95
C SER A 53 2.57 -0.63 17.42
N VAL A 54 1.77 -0.37 18.47
CA VAL A 54 0.89 -1.40 19.11
C VAL A 54 1.62 -2.71 19.41
N SER A 55 2.89 -2.62 19.82
CA SER A 55 3.71 -3.77 20.17
C SER A 55 4.49 -3.47 21.45
N ASP A 56 4.87 -4.53 22.14
CA ASP A 56 5.91 -4.57 23.15
C ASP A 56 7.30 -4.25 22.58
N HIS A 57 7.45 -4.27 21.24
CA HIS A 57 8.61 -3.76 20.53
C HIS A 57 8.46 -2.29 20.10
N HIS A 58 9.56 -1.56 20.21
CA HIS A 58 9.74 -0.23 19.65
C HIS A 58 10.39 -0.29 18.27
N LEU A 59 10.00 0.64 17.39
CA LEU A 59 10.61 0.75 16.06
C LEU A 59 12.09 1.17 16.17
N VAL A 60 12.95 0.50 15.39
CA VAL A 60 14.36 0.87 15.24
C VAL A 60 14.53 1.55 13.88
N LEU A 61 15.09 2.76 13.87
CA LEU A 61 15.29 3.55 12.67
C LEU A 61 16.79 3.68 12.40
N ALA A 62 17.20 3.42 11.16
CA ALA A 62 18.55 3.70 10.67
C ALA A 62 18.53 4.86 9.67
N ILE A 63 19.43 5.83 9.86
CA ILE A 63 19.69 6.87 8.89
C ILE A 63 20.87 6.41 8.03
N MET A 64 20.69 6.39 6.72
CA MET A 64 21.68 5.86 5.78
C MET A 64 21.89 6.78 4.57
N LYS A 65 23.14 6.96 4.16
CA LYS A 65 23.54 7.66 2.95
C LYS A 65 24.12 6.68 1.94
N MET A 66 23.39 6.43 0.86
CA MET A 66 23.81 5.54 -0.22
C MET A 66 23.25 5.96 -1.58
N LYS A 67 23.94 5.57 -2.66
CA LYS A 67 23.46 5.70 -4.04
C LYS A 67 22.87 4.35 -4.46
N LEU A 68 21.57 4.32 -4.74
CA LEU A 68 20.89 3.14 -5.25
C LEU A 68 20.68 3.26 -6.76
N LYS A 69 20.93 2.18 -7.50
CA LYS A 69 20.56 2.13 -8.92
C LYS A 69 19.06 1.91 -9.00
N LYS A 70 18.35 2.83 -9.65
CA LYS A 70 16.93 2.65 -9.97
C LYS A 70 16.81 1.45 -10.92
N ARG A 71 15.98 0.47 -10.56
CA ARG A 71 15.54 -0.57 -11.48
C ARG A 71 14.26 -0.08 -12.13
N GLU A 72 14.28 0.09 -13.45
CA GLU A 72 13.05 0.37 -14.18
C GLU A 72 12.22 -0.90 -14.24
N VAL A 73 11.10 -0.90 -13.53
CA VAL A 73 10.06 -1.90 -13.72
C VAL A 73 9.31 -1.47 -14.98
N LYS A 74 9.49 -2.20 -16.08
CA LYS A 74 8.67 -2.01 -17.29
C LYS A 74 7.21 -2.24 -16.89
N ARG A 75 6.42 -1.17 -16.80
CA ARG A 75 4.96 -1.30 -16.67
C ARG A 75 4.45 -1.90 -17.97
N SER A 76 3.52 -2.85 -17.87
CA SER A 76 2.86 -3.41 -19.05
C SER A 76 2.18 -2.27 -19.82
N THR A 77 2.43 -2.21 -21.13
CA THR A 77 1.77 -1.26 -22.05
C THR A 77 0.37 -1.73 -22.47
N ARG A 78 -0.10 -2.87 -21.94
CA ARG A 78 -1.41 -3.43 -22.30
C ARG A 78 -2.53 -2.52 -21.80
N THR A 79 -3.25 -1.90 -22.73
CA THR A 79 -4.52 -1.22 -22.44
C THR A 79 -5.52 -2.23 -21.88
N GLN A 80 -6.10 -1.89 -20.72
CA GLN A 80 -7.23 -2.61 -20.15
C GLN A 80 -8.50 -1.78 -20.36
N TYR A 81 -9.63 -2.46 -20.58
CA TYR A 81 -10.94 -1.84 -20.77
C TYR A 81 -11.82 -2.09 -19.54
N SER A 82 -12.78 -1.20 -19.29
CA SER A 82 -13.69 -1.29 -18.14
C SER A 82 -14.81 -2.30 -18.41
N VAL A 83 -14.48 -3.59 -18.34
CA VAL A 83 -15.43 -4.70 -18.57
C VAL A 83 -16.61 -4.73 -17.59
N ASP A 84 -16.51 -4.04 -16.45
CA ASP A 84 -17.60 -3.91 -15.49
C ASP A 84 -18.85 -3.24 -16.08
N PHE A 85 -18.70 -2.38 -17.09
CA PHE A 85 -19.84 -1.77 -17.78
C PHE A 85 -20.71 -2.79 -18.53
N LEU A 86 -20.18 -3.97 -18.87
CA LEU A 86 -20.97 -5.07 -19.46
C LEU A 86 -21.91 -5.76 -18.46
N LYS A 87 -21.89 -5.36 -17.17
CA LYS A 87 -22.94 -5.76 -16.22
C LYS A 87 -24.24 -4.99 -16.47
N ASP A 88 -24.15 -3.80 -17.06
CA ASP A 88 -25.32 -3.02 -17.45
C ASP A 88 -25.90 -3.56 -18.76
N ARG A 89 -27.23 -3.74 -18.78
CA ARG A 89 -27.94 -4.34 -19.91
C ARG A 89 -27.89 -3.43 -21.14
N LEU A 90 -28.05 -2.12 -20.94
CA LEU A 90 -28.03 -1.17 -22.05
C LEU A 90 -26.66 -1.15 -22.72
N THR A 91 -25.60 -1.02 -21.93
CA THR A 91 -24.22 -1.02 -22.42
C THR A 91 -23.85 -2.33 -23.13
N THR A 92 -24.35 -3.46 -22.63
CA THR A 92 -24.16 -4.77 -23.29
C THR A 92 -24.82 -4.83 -24.66
N GLU A 93 -26.05 -4.36 -24.78
CA GLU A 93 -26.76 -4.34 -26.06
C GLU A 93 -26.12 -3.35 -27.03
N THR A 94 -25.71 -2.16 -26.56
CA THR A 94 -24.93 -1.21 -27.37
C THR A 94 -23.64 -1.85 -27.86
N PHE A 95 -22.87 -2.51 -26.98
CA PHE A 95 -21.62 -3.19 -27.36
C PHE A 95 -21.87 -4.25 -28.45
N ARG A 96 -22.89 -5.10 -28.26
CA ARG A 96 -23.26 -6.14 -29.23
C ARG A 96 -23.64 -5.56 -30.58
N LEU A 97 -24.49 -4.52 -30.60
CA LEU A 97 -24.91 -3.86 -31.83
C LEU A 97 -23.74 -3.18 -32.53
N THR A 98 -22.88 -2.46 -31.80
CA THR A 98 -21.70 -1.80 -32.38
C THR A 98 -20.72 -2.81 -32.98
N VAL A 99 -20.43 -3.92 -32.29
CA VAL A 99 -19.56 -4.99 -32.81
C VAL A 99 -20.18 -5.57 -34.09
N ARG A 100 -21.47 -5.91 -34.06
CA ARG A 100 -22.16 -6.49 -35.22
C ARG A 100 -22.11 -5.57 -36.43
N ASN A 101 -22.49 -4.31 -36.26
CA ASN A 101 -22.54 -3.35 -37.35
C ASN A 101 -21.14 -3.11 -37.96
N LYS A 102 -20.11 -3.00 -37.11
CA LYS A 102 -18.72 -2.82 -37.58
C LYS A 102 -18.17 -4.07 -38.25
N TYR A 103 -18.54 -5.26 -37.78
CA TYR A 103 -18.13 -6.52 -38.38
C TYR A 103 -18.79 -6.74 -39.74
N GLU A 104 -20.09 -6.49 -39.87
CA GLU A 104 -20.80 -6.58 -41.16
C GLU A 104 -20.13 -5.66 -42.20
N ALA A 105 -19.85 -4.39 -41.85
CA ALA A 105 -19.14 -3.47 -42.72
C ALA A 105 -17.69 -3.91 -43.05
N LEU A 106 -17.01 -4.59 -42.11
CA LEU A 106 -15.66 -5.11 -42.35
C LEU A 106 -15.69 -6.34 -43.25
N GLN A 107 -16.70 -7.21 -43.12
CA GLN A 107 -16.84 -8.41 -43.92
C GLN A 107 -17.02 -8.07 -45.40
N ASP A 108 -17.86 -7.08 -45.73
CA ASP A 108 -18.04 -6.60 -47.09
C ASP A 108 -16.69 -6.16 -47.72
N LEU A 109 -15.86 -5.44 -46.94
CA LEU A 109 -14.52 -5.01 -47.38
C LEU A 109 -13.54 -6.17 -47.58
N LEU A 110 -13.65 -7.23 -46.78
CA LEU A 110 -12.80 -8.41 -46.87
C LEU A 110 -13.19 -9.27 -48.08
N ASP A 111 -14.48 -9.42 -48.35
CA ASP A 111 -15.02 -10.20 -49.47
C ASP A 111 -14.78 -9.50 -50.83
N GLU A 112 -14.82 -8.16 -50.88
CA GLU A 112 -14.45 -7.38 -52.08
C GLU A 112 -12.92 -7.31 -52.31
N GLY A 113 -12.15 -7.39 -51.23
CA GLY A 113 -10.69 -7.28 -51.20
C GLY A 113 -9.96 -8.61 -51.37
N ASN A 114 -10.22 -9.33 -52.47
CA ASN A 114 -9.73 -10.69 -52.77
C ASN A 114 -8.17 -10.88 -52.84
N ASN A 115 -7.39 -9.85 -52.49
CA ASN A 115 -5.92 -9.80 -52.53
C ASN A 115 -5.29 -9.28 -51.21
N MET A 116 -6.08 -9.07 -50.14
CA MET A 116 -5.52 -8.65 -48.85
C MET A 116 -4.81 -9.82 -48.14
N ASP A 117 -3.56 -9.57 -47.76
CA ASP A 117 -2.77 -10.48 -46.96
C ASP A 117 -3.42 -10.79 -45.60
N ILE A 118 -3.27 -12.03 -45.13
CA ILE A 118 -3.89 -12.55 -43.91
C ILE A 118 -3.51 -11.70 -42.69
N ASP A 119 -2.26 -11.21 -42.62
CA ASP A 119 -1.83 -10.35 -41.50
C ASP A 119 -2.58 -9.01 -41.51
N THR A 120 -2.90 -8.48 -42.70
CA THR A 120 -3.69 -7.24 -42.85
C THR A 120 -5.13 -7.46 -42.39
N GLN A 121 -5.75 -8.56 -42.79
CA GLN A 121 -7.10 -8.92 -42.35
C GLN A 121 -7.17 -9.05 -40.81
N TRP A 122 -6.17 -9.70 -40.22
CA TRP A 122 -6.06 -9.84 -38.77
C TRP A 122 -5.91 -8.48 -38.06
N GLN A 123 -5.11 -7.56 -38.59
CA GLN A 123 -5.00 -6.21 -38.00
C GLN A 123 -6.33 -5.46 -38.04
N GLN A 124 -7.09 -5.55 -39.14
CA GLN A 124 -8.39 -4.87 -39.23
C GLN A 124 -9.40 -5.42 -38.21
N ILE A 125 -9.46 -6.74 -38.02
CA ILE A 125 -10.31 -7.36 -36.99
C ILE A 125 -9.91 -6.87 -35.60
N LYS A 126 -8.61 -6.83 -35.33
CA LYS A 126 -8.07 -6.38 -34.04
C LYS A 126 -8.35 -4.89 -33.80
N GLU A 127 -8.19 -4.04 -34.82
CA GLU A 127 -8.50 -2.62 -34.76
C GLU A 127 -9.99 -2.38 -34.54
N MET A 128 -10.86 -3.08 -35.27
CA MET A 128 -12.31 -3.02 -35.08
C MET A 128 -12.70 -3.38 -33.64
N TRP A 129 -12.15 -4.48 -33.12
CA TRP A 129 -12.43 -4.92 -31.75
C TRP A 129 -11.93 -3.91 -30.71
N THR A 130 -10.69 -3.45 -30.85
CA THR A 130 -10.09 -2.49 -29.88
C THR A 130 -10.72 -1.10 -29.95
N SER A 131 -11.14 -0.65 -31.13
CA SER A 131 -11.93 0.58 -31.33
C SER A 131 -13.28 0.44 -30.62
N THR A 132 -14.00 -0.65 -30.83
CA THR A 132 -15.30 -0.88 -30.17
C THR A 132 -15.18 -0.96 -28.66
N CYS A 133 -14.18 -1.67 -28.13
CA CYS A 133 -13.89 -1.66 -26.69
C CYS A 133 -13.55 -0.25 -26.18
N SER A 134 -12.81 0.55 -26.94
CA SER A 134 -12.45 1.92 -26.53
C SER A 134 -13.66 2.86 -26.52
N GLU A 135 -14.55 2.74 -27.51
CA GLU A 135 -15.74 3.59 -27.67
C GLU A 135 -16.82 3.30 -26.65
N VAL A 136 -17.12 2.00 -26.42
CA VAL A 136 -18.26 1.60 -25.58
C VAL A 136 -17.85 1.38 -24.12
N LEU A 137 -16.68 0.76 -23.88
CA LEU A 137 -16.24 0.44 -22.51
C LEU A 137 -15.27 1.48 -21.95
N GLY A 138 -14.56 2.22 -22.80
CA GLY A 138 -13.50 3.10 -22.36
C GLY A 138 -12.31 2.36 -21.75
N LYS A 139 -11.23 3.12 -21.49
CA LYS A 139 -10.05 2.57 -20.80
C LYS A 139 -10.36 2.38 -19.32
N LYS A 140 -9.79 1.33 -18.73
CA LYS A 140 -9.86 1.09 -17.30
C LYS A 140 -9.10 2.17 -16.56
N GLU A 141 -9.83 3.05 -15.90
CA GLU A 141 -9.26 3.99 -14.96
C GLU A 141 -8.97 3.27 -13.64
N TYR A 142 -7.75 3.42 -13.15
CA TYR A 142 -7.41 2.96 -11.81
C TYR A 142 -7.83 4.02 -10.82
N GLN A 143 -8.97 3.82 -10.17
CA GLN A 143 -9.30 4.58 -8.99
C GLN A 143 -8.60 3.94 -7.80
N GLN A 144 -7.68 4.70 -7.19
CA GLN A 144 -7.09 4.29 -5.93
C GLN A 144 -8.18 4.38 -4.86
N LYS A 145 -8.74 3.23 -4.51
CA LYS A 145 -9.65 3.13 -3.37
C LYS A 145 -8.80 3.29 -2.10
N ASP A 146 -9.18 4.23 -1.24
CA ASP A 146 -8.53 4.36 0.06
C ASP A 146 -8.84 3.15 0.92
N CYS A 147 -7.79 2.49 1.43
CA CYS A 147 -7.93 1.31 2.27
C CYS A 147 -8.22 1.63 3.75
N ILE A 148 -8.12 2.90 4.14
CA ILE A 148 -8.37 3.39 5.50
C ILE A 148 -9.26 4.63 5.39
N SER A 149 -10.37 4.64 6.13
CA SER A 149 -11.29 5.78 6.14
C SER A 149 -10.76 6.95 6.96
N ALA A 150 -11.25 8.16 6.67
CA ALA A 150 -10.91 9.35 7.45
C ALA A 150 -11.30 9.22 8.94
N ASP A 151 -12.43 8.56 9.23
CA ASP A 151 -12.86 8.26 10.59
C ASP A 151 -11.87 7.34 11.33
N THR A 152 -11.39 6.28 10.66
CA THR A 152 -10.32 5.43 11.22
C THR A 152 -9.03 6.20 11.47
N LEU A 153 -8.64 7.11 10.57
CA LEU A 153 -7.45 7.96 10.77
C LEU A 153 -7.61 8.88 12.00
N ASN A 154 -8.79 9.45 12.22
CA ASN A 154 -9.09 10.25 13.41
C ASN A 154 -8.96 9.40 14.70
N LYS A 155 -9.49 8.18 14.69
CA LYS A 155 -9.35 7.24 15.82
C LYS A 155 -7.88 6.88 16.08
N VAL A 156 -7.06 6.72 15.03
CA VAL A 156 -5.61 6.49 15.16
C VAL A 156 -4.92 7.69 15.81
N GLN A 157 -5.32 8.91 15.46
CA GLN A 157 -4.79 10.13 16.06
C GLN A 157 -5.14 10.22 17.56
N VAL A 158 -6.38 9.92 17.96
CA VAL A 158 -6.79 9.84 19.37
C VAL A 158 -5.95 8.80 20.12
N ARG A 159 -5.78 7.61 19.54
CA ARG A 159 -4.94 6.55 20.14
C ARG A 159 -3.50 7.00 20.36
N LYS A 160 -2.92 7.73 19.40
CA LYS A 160 -1.57 8.31 19.50
C LYS A 160 -1.46 9.32 20.66
N GLU A 161 -2.49 10.13 20.89
CA GLU A 161 -2.53 11.07 22.02
C GLU A 161 -2.56 10.33 23.36
N LYS A 162 -3.37 9.28 23.47
CA LYS A 162 -3.39 8.39 24.65
C LYS A 162 -2.03 7.72 24.88
N LYS A 163 -1.34 7.32 23.80
CA LYS A 163 0.05 6.81 23.90
C LYS A 163 1.01 7.87 24.44
N GLY A 164 0.83 9.13 24.05
CA GLY A 164 1.55 10.27 24.61
C GLY A 164 1.35 10.40 26.13
N ALA A 165 0.12 10.25 26.62
CA ALA A 165 -0.18 10.29 28.05
C ALA A 165 0.55 9.18 28.83
N ILE A 166 0.60 7.95 28.29
CA ILE A 166 1.39 6.84 28.89
C ILE A 166 2.87 7.22 28.99
N ASN A 167 3.44 7.77 27.91
CA ASN A 167 4.87 8.11 27.86
C ASN A 167 5.24 9.26 28.82
N ASN A 168 4.32 10.20 29.07
CA ASN A 168 4.52 11.35 29.94
C ASN A 168 4.18 11.06 31.42
N SER A 169 3.55 9.91 31.71
CA SER A 169 3.15 9.54 33.07
C SER A 169 4.35 9.33 33.98
N ARG A 170 4.35 10.00 35.14
CA ARG A 170 5.46 9.96 36.12
C ARG A 170 5.27 8.91 37.23
N THR A 171 4.03 8.54 37.54
CA THR A 171 3.71 7.56 38.60
C THR A 171 3.15 6.28 38.01
N ARG A 172 3.28 5.16 38.73
CA ARG A 172 2.74 3.86 38.28
C ARG A 172 1.22 3.89 38.17
N ALA A 173 0.54 4.56 39.10
CA ALA A 173 -0.92 4.71 39.09
C ALA A 173 -1.39 5.49 37.85
N ALA A 174 -0.81 6.67 37.58
CA ALA A 174 -1.18 7.46 36.40
C ALA A 174 -0.91 6.70 35.10
N LYS A 175 0.21 5.97 35.03
CA LYS A 175 0.55 5.14 33.88
C LYS A 175 -0.45 4.00 33.67
N ALA A 176 -0.94 3.37 34.74
CA ALA A 176 -1.96 2.32 34.67
C ALA A 176 -3.28 2.87 34.11
N THR A 177 -3.75 4.01 34.63
CA THR A 177 -4.96 4.69 34.11
C THR A 177 -4.81 5.07 32.64
N ALA A 178 -3.70 5.70 32.25
CA ALA A 178 -3.44 6.04 30.85
C ALA A 178 -3.35 4.79 29.94
N GLN A 179 -2.90 3.66 30.48
CA GLN A 179 -2.82 2.39 29.77
C GLN A 179 -4.20 1.78 29.51
N GLU A 180 -5.14 1.92 30.45
CA GLU A 180 -6.54 1.51 30.27
C GLU A 180 -7.20 2.32 29.15
N GLU A 181 -7.08 3.65 29.18
CA GLU A 181 -7.61 4.54 28.13
C GLU A 181 -7.03 4.23 26.75
N TYR A 182 -5.72 4.00 26.67
CA TYR A 182 -5.07 3.59 25.43
C TYR A 182 -5.58 2.23 24.93
N THR A 183 -5.84 1.28 25.84
CA THR A 183 -6.32 -0.05 25.49
C THR A 183 -7.71 0.02 24.87
N GLU A 184 -8.59 0.87 25.41
CA GLU A 184 -9.89 1.15 24.83
C GLU A 184 -9.77 1.80 23.44
N ALA A 185 -8.99 2.88 23.31
CA ALA A 185 -8.76 3.53 22.02
C ALA A 185 -8.19 2.56 20.96
N ASN A 186 -7.29 1.66 21.38
CA ASN A 186 -6.75 0.60 20.51
C ASN A 186 -7.80 -0.42 20.06
N ARG A 187 -8.74 -0.80 20.93
CA ARG A 187 -9.87 -1.66 20.55
C ARG A 187 -10.74 -0.98 19.48
N THR A 188 -11.06 0.29 19.69
CA THR A 188 -11.84 1.09 18.73
C THR A 188 -11.15 1.19 17.37
N VAL A 189 -9.86 1.49 17.34
CA VAL A 189 -9.06 1.50 16.10
C VAL A 189 -9.05 0.14 15.42
N LYS A 190 -8.81 -0.95 16.16
CA LYS A 190 -8.80 -2.31 15.60
C LYS A 190 -10.14 -2.68 14.97
N ASN A 191 -11.25 -2.32 15.60
CA ASN A 191 -12.58 -2.57 15.07
C ASN A 191 -12.85 -1.75 13.80
N SER A 192 -12.45 -0.48 13.79
CA SER A 192 -12.56 0.40 12.62
C SER A 192 -11.75 -0.11 11.43
N ILE A 193 -10.49 -0.53 11.66
CA ILE A 193 -9.64 -1.11 10.61
C ILE A 193 -10.23 -2.41 10.06
N LYS A 194 -10.85 -3.25 10.91
CA LYS A 194 -11.53 -4.47 10.44
C LYS A 194 -12.71 -4.12 9.54
N ALA A 195 -13.50 -3.11 9.90
CA ALA A 195 -14.61 -2.63 9.08
C ALA A 195 -14.13 -2.03 7.75
N ASP A 196 -13.12 -1.16 7.78
CA ASP A 196 -12.51 -0.59 6.57
C ASP A 196 -11.98 -1.70 5.65
N LYS A 197 -11.30 -2.71 6.21
CA LYS A 197 -10.82 -3.87 5.44
C LYS A 197 -11.97 -4.66 4.81
N ALA A 198 -13.06 -4.89 5.54
CA ALA A 198 -14.24 -5.58 5.03
C ALA A 198 -14.94 -4.77 3.92
N ASN A 199 -14.96 -3.45 4.00
CA ASN A 199 -15.49 -2.56 2.96
C ASN A 199 -14.55 -2.41 1.76
N PHE A 200 -13.25 -2.62 1.96
CA PHE A 200 -12.24 -2.50 0.92
C PHE A 200 -12.26 -3.70 -0.04
N ILE A 201 -12.31 -4.92 0.52
CA ILE A 201 -12.40 -6.21 -0.19
C ILE A 201 -13.74 -6.34 -0.91
#